data_AF-A0A954YTN9-F1
#
_entry.id   AF-A0A954YTN9-F1
#
_cell.length_a   1.000
_cell.length_b   1.000
_cell.length_c   1.000
_cell.angle_alpha   90.00
_cell.angle_beta   90.00
_cell.angle_gamma   90.00
#
_symmetry.space_group_name_H-M   'P 1'
#
loop_
_entity.id
_entity.type
_entity.pdbx_description
1 polymer ?
#
loop_
_entity_poly.entity_id
_entity_poly.type
_entity_poly.pdbx_seq_one_letter_code
_entity_poly.pdbx_strand_id
1 'polypeptide(L)'
;QVTLFPGQTGTTDAGEIAFAWRDVVIDVNNDIATWTIDGLLIATVDLTTVTLGGSNILFGHSDTNGSASSDPNNSLLNVTLIDNIVVTPEPASLALLALGGVAMLRRRR
;
A
#
# COMPACT_ATOMS: atom_id res chain seq x y z
N GLN A 1 -0.01 -25.59 -2.96
CA GLN A 1 -1.08 -24.96 -2.16
C GLN A 1 -2.42 -25.68 -2.39
N VAL A 2 -2.92 -25.78 -3.63
CA VAL A 2 -4.18 -26.47 -4.00
C VAL A 2 -4.27 -27.92 -3.48
N THR A 3 -3.18 -28.69 -3.49
CA THR A 3 -3.16 -30.06 -2.94
C THR A 3 -3.40 -30.13 -1.43
N LEU A 4 -2.99 -29.10 -0.68
CA LEU A 4 -3.17 -29.02 0.77
C LEU A 4 -4.53 -28.38 1.14
N PHE A 5 -5.06 -27.53 0.25
CA PHE A 5 -6.33 -26.84 0.43
C PHE A 5 -7.18 -26.97 -0.86
N PRO A 6 -7.89 -28.10 -1.05
CA PRO A 6 -8.64 -28.37 -2.27
C PRO A 6 -9.77 -27.38 -2.59
N GLY A 7 -10.20 -26.59 -1.60
CA GLY A 7 -11.14 -25.49 -1.78
C GLY A 7 -10.55 -24.26 -2.49
N GLN A 8 -9.23 -24.18 -2.64
CA GLN A 8 -8.61 -23.15 -3.47
C GLN A 8 -8.69 -23.54 -4.94
N THR A 9 -9.54 -22.82 -5.67
CA THR A 9 -9.72 -23.03 -7.11
C THR A 9 -8.71 -22.25 -7.94
N GLY A 10 -7.92 -21.36 -7.33
CA GLY A 10 -7.00 -20.46 -8.04
C GLY A 10 -7.73 -19.41 -8.88
N THR A 11 -9.02 -19.19 -8.60
CA THR A 11 -9.87 -18.23 -9.27
C THR A 11 -10.52 -17.32 -8.24
N THR A 12 -10.84 -16.11 -8.68
CA THR A 12 -11.51 -15.07 -7.88
C THR A 12 -12.72 -14.55 -8.63
N ASP A 13 -13.59 -13.84 -7.93
CA ASP A 13 -14.74 -13.19 -8.56
C ASP A 13 -14.27 -12.05 -9.49
N ALA A 14 -15.14 -11.65 -10.42
CA ALA A 14 -14.82 -10.57 -11.34
C ALA A 14 -14.62 -9.24 -10.57
N GLY A 15 -13.49 -8.58 -10.83
CA GLY A 15 -13.11 -7.34 -10.14
C GLY A 15 -12.19 -7.56 -8.93
N GLU A 16 -11.97 -8.80 -8.51
CA GLU A 16 -10.98 -9.11 -7.49
C GLU A 16 -9.55 -9.14 -8.07
N ILE A 17 -8.59 -8.79 -7.23
CA ILE A 17 -7.19 -8.61 -7.63
C ILE A 17 -6.29 -9.79 -7.23
N ALA A 18 -6.85 -10.80 -6.53
CA ALA A 18 -6.10 -11.92 -5.99
C ALA A 18 -5.65 -12.94 -7.05
N PHE A 19 -4.72 -13.82 -6.66
CA PHE A 19 -4.06 -14.83 -7.51
C PHE A 19 -3.33 -14.31 -8.76
N ALA A 20 -3.07 -13.01 -8.84
CA ALA A 20 -2.20 -12.40 -9.85
C ALA A 20 -1.28 -11.35 -9.18
N TRP A 21 -0.09 -11.16 -9.74
CA TRP A 21 0.72 -9.99 -9.40
C TRP A 21 0.07 -8.74 -9.96
N ARG A 22 0.03 -7.70 -9.14
CA ARG A 22 -0.61 -6.42 -9.47
C ARG A 22 0.35 -5.30 -9.13
N ASP A 23 0.44 -4.33 -10.03
CA ASP A 23 1.13 -3.08 -9.73
C ASP A 23 0.21 -2.21 -8.88
N VAL A 24 0.68 -1.78 -7.71
CA VAL A 24 -0.10 -0.98 -6.77
C VAL A 24 0.68 0.28 -6.46
N VAL A 25 0.08 1.43 -6.77
CA VAL A 25 0.66 2.74 -6.50
C VAL A 25 -0.28 3.54 -5.62
N ILE A 26 0.27 4.04 -4.52
CA ILE A 26 -0.34 5.07 -3.69
C ILE A 26 0.48 6.34 -3.87
N ASP A 27 -0.12 7.38 -4.43
CA ASP A 27 0.51 8.69 -4.61
C ASP A 27 -0.17 9.72 -3.72
N VAL A 28 0.62 10.53 -3.03
CA VAL A 28 0.15 11.56 -2.09
C VAL A 28 0.71 12.90 -2.53
N ASN A 29 -0.18 13.80 -2.95
CA ASN A 29 0.18 15.12 -3.43
C ASN A 29 -0.87 16.15 -3.02
N ASN A 30 -0.44 17.27 -2.44
CA ASN A 30 -1.30 18.37 -2.00
C ASN A 30 -2.53 17.90 -1.19
N ASP A 31 -2.29 17.10 -0.15
CA ASP A 31 -3.32 16.51 0.71
C ASP A 31 -4.33 15.59 0.01
N ILE A 32 -4.05 15.15 -1.22
CA ILE A 32 -4.84 14.13 -1.91
C ILE A 32 -4.02 12.85 -2.04
N ALA A 33 -4.55 11.75 -1.51
CA ALA A 33 -4.03 10.41 -1.76
C ALA A 33 -4.84 9.75 -2.89
N THR A 34 -4.14 9.17 -3.85
CA THR A 34 -4.75 8.32 -4.90
C THR A 34 -4.24 6.90 -4.76
N TRP A 35 -5.11 5.94 -5.03
CA TRP A 35 -4.77 4.52 -5.08
C TRP A 35 -5.09 3.99 -6.48
N THR A 36 -4.07 3.48 -7.16
CA THR A 36 -4.21 2.82 -8.46
C THR A 36 -3.76 1.37 -8.41
N ILE A 37 -4.40 0.54 -9.22
CA ILE A 37 -4.03 -0.86 -9.45
C ILE A 37 -3.93 -1.08 -10.95
N ASP A 38 -2.78 -1.53 -11.42
CA ASP A 38 -2.47 -1.69 -12.86
C ASP A 38 -2.79 -0.41 -13.67
N GLY A 39 -2.57 0.77 -13.08
CA GLY A 39 -2.88 2.08 -13.66
C GLY A 39 -4.35 2.51 -13.61
N LEU A 40 -5.28 1.66 -13.15
CA LEU A 40 -6.69 2.02 -12.94
C LEU A 40 -6.85 2.74 -11.60
N LEU A 41 -7.49 3.92 -11.60
CA LEU A 41 -7.84 4.64 -10.37
C LEU A 41 -8.94 3.87 -9.60
N ILE A 42 -8.60 3.44 -8.39
CA ILE A 42 -9.51 2.72 -7.49
C ILE A 42 -10.16 3.69 -6.50
N ALA A 43 -9.36 4.59 -5.92
CA ALA A 43 -9.84 5.52 -4.91
C ALA A 43 -9.06 6.83 -4.90
N THR A 44 -9.75 7.89 -4.45
CA THR A 44 -9.17 9.19 -4.11
C THR A 44 -9.62 9.54 -2.70
N VAL A 45 -8.69 9.95 -1.85
CA VAL A 45 -8.95 10.34 -0.46
C VAL A 45 -8.44 11.75 -0.23
N ASP A 46 -9.31 12.61 0.30
CA ASP A 46 -8.94 13.93 0.80
C ASP A 46 -8.38 13.81 2.22
N LEU A 47 -7.07 13.97 2.36
CA LEU A 47 -6.34 13.82 3.61
C LEU A 47 -6.64 14.94 4.60
N THR A 48 -7.22 16.07 4.18
CA THR A 48 -7.63 17.15 5.11
C THR A 48 -8.79 16.73 6.00
N THR A 49 -9.51 15.68 5.62
CA THR A 49 -10.67 15.15 6.35
C THR A 49 -10.33 14.06 7.37
N VAL A 50 -9.08 13.61 7.41
CA VAL A 50 -8.62 12.52 8.27
C VAL A 50 -7.38 12.93 9.08
N THR A 51 -7.24 12.38 10.28
CA THR A 51 -6.00 12.51 11.06
C THR A 51 -5.20 11.24 10.93
N LEU A 52 -4.06 11.31 10.24
CA LEU A 52 -3.12 10.19 10.13
C LEU A 52 -2.18 10.18 11.34
N GLY A 53 -1.91 8.98 11.87
CA GLY A 53 -0.99 8.77 12.98
C GLY A 53 0.35 8.19 12.53
N GLY A 54 1.44 8.59 13.20
CA GLY A 54 2.77 7.99 13.03
C GLY A 54 3.47 8.35 11.71
N SER A 55 4.65 7.75 11.52
CA SER A 55 5.47 7.91 10.30
C SER A 55 5.84 6.55 9.68
N ASN A 56 5.15 5.49 10.07
CA ASN A 56 5.38 4.13 9.58
C ASN A 56 4.36 3.78 8.51
N ILE A 57 4.79 3.02 7.50
CA ILE A 57 3.92 2.41 6.50
C ILE A 57 3.71 0.95 6.92
N LEU A 58 2.45 0.55 7.09
CA LEU A 58 2.06 -0.83 7.34
C LEU A 58 1.61 -1.47 6.03
N PHE A 59 2.18 -2.63 5.74
CA PHE A 59 1.76 -3.49 4.65
C PHE A 59 1.02 -4.70 5.23
N GLY A 60 -0.23 -4.90 4.83
CA GLY A 60 -1.05 -6.01 5.29
C GLY A 60 -2.48 -5.90 4.76
N HIS A 61 -3.31 -6.84 5.18
CA HIS A 61 -4.75 -6.79 5.00
C HIS A 61 -5.43 -6.64 6.36
N SER A 62 -6.60 -6.02 6.36
CA SER A 62 -7.50 -6.01 7.51
C SER A 62 -8.91 -6.29 7.00
N ASP A 63 -9.60 -7.18 7.69
CA ASP A 63 -11.04 -7.33 7.52
C ASP A 63 -11.76 -6.26 8.36
N THR A 64 -12.64 -5.49 7.74
CA THR A 64 -13.46 -4.47 8.42
C THR A 64 -14.75 -5.05 9.00
N ASN A 65 -15.06 -6.31 8.70
CA ASN A 65 -16.30 -6.94 9.13
C ASN A 65 -16.25 -7.26 10.63
N GLY A 66 -17.41 -7.17 11.28
CA GLY A 66 -17.54 -7.47 12.72
C GLY A 66 -17.45 -8.96 13.08
N SER A 67 -17.32 -9.84 12.09
CA SER A 67 -17.30 -11.30 12.25
C SER A 67 -16.17 -11.92 11.45
N ALA A 68 -15.54 -12.95 12.00
CA ALA A 68 -14.52 -13.72 11.29
C ALA A 68 -15.17 -14.79 10.37
N SER A 69 -14.42 -15.20 9.34
CA SER A 69 -14.78 -16.37 8.51
C SER A 69 -14.90 -17.64 9.37
N SER A 70 -15.95 -18.42 9.12
CA SER A 70 -16.17 -19.74 9.74
C SER A 70 -15.45 -20.89 9.04
N ASP A 71 -14.70 -20.61 7.96
CA ASP A 71 -13.88 -21.62 7.29
C ASP A 71 -12.78 -22.14 8.25
N PRO A 72 -12.70 -23.47 8.48
CA PRO A 72 -11.66 -24.06 9.34
C PRO A 72 -10.21 -23.73 8.93
N ASN A 73 -9.99 -23.36 7.67
CA ASN A 73 -8.69 -22.99 7.12
C ASN A 73 -8.47 -21.47 7.03
N ASN A 74 -9.35 -20.63 7.59
CA ASN A 74 -9.31 -19.17 7.43
C ASN A 74 -7.91 -18.55 7.68
N SER A 75 -7.22 -18.99 8.74
CA SER A 75 -5.88 -18.50 9.14
C SER A 75 -4.77 -18.95 8.19
N LEU A 76 -4.98 -20.04 7.46
CA LEU A 76 -4.02 -20.58 6.49
C LEU A 76 -4.25 -19.99 5.09
N LEU A 77 -5.45 -19.48 4.82
CA LEU A 77 -5.85 -18.91 3.55
C LEU A 77 -5.74 -17.38 3.51
N ASN A 78 -5.67 -16.72 4.68
CA ASN A 78 -5.49 -15.28 4.77
C ASN A 78 -4.02 -14.90 4.55
N VAL A 79 -3.61 -14.87 3.29
CA VAL A 79 -2.22 -14.62 2.88
C VAL A 79 -2.17 -13.44 1.91
N THR A 80 -1.18 -12.58 2.07
CA THR A 80 -0.86 -11.54 1.11
C THR A 80 0.64 -11.54 0.85
N LEU A 81 1.00 -11.49 -0.43
CA LEU A 81 2.38 -11.43 -0.90
C LEU A 81 2.62 -10.03 -1.45
N ILE A 82 3.73 -9.43 -1.05
CA ILE A 82 4.13 -8.08 -1.43
C ILE A 82 5.61 -8.15 -1.76
N ASP A 83 5.98 -7.59 -2.91
CA ASP A 83 7.35 -7.60 -3.40
C ASP A 83 7.66 -6.28 -4.12
N ASN A 84 8.94 -5.99 -4.35
CA ASN A 84 9.45 -4.81 -5.06
C ASN A 84 8.93 -3.47 -4.49
N ILE A 85 8.88 -3.36 -3.16
CA ILE A 85 8.42 -2.13 -2.48
C ILE A 85 9.42 -0.99 -2.73
N VAL A 86 8.91 0.13 -3.23
CA VAL A 86 9.65 1.38 -3.39
C VAL A 86 8.89 2.50 -2.70
N VAL A 87 9.59 3.28 -1.89
CA VAL A 87 9.06 4.48 -1.23
C VAL A 87 9.93 5.67 -1.63
N THR A 88 9.33 6.63 -2.33
CA THR A 88 10.00 7.87 -2.77
C THR A 88 9.38 9.08 -2.07
N PRO A 89 10.19 9.96 -1.45
CA PRO A 89 9.69 11.22 -0.91
C PRO A 89 9.10 12.11 -2.02
N GLU A 90 8.19 13.02 -1.67
CA GLU A 90 7.72 13.99 -2.65
C GLU A 90 8.86 14.94 -3.08
N PRO A 91 8.82 15.48 -4.32
CA PRO A 91 9.92 16.25 -4.89
C PRO A 91 10.38 17.45 -4.04
N ALA A 92 9.49 18.07 -3.27
CA ALA A 92 9.81 19.24 -2.45
C ALA A 92 10.70 18.87 -1.25
N SER A 93 10.44 17.74 -0.60
CA SER A 93 11.29 17.18 0.46
C SER A 93 12.72 16.91 -0.03
N LEU A 94 12.90 16.37 -1.24
CA LEU A 94 14.22 16.19 -1.84
C LEU A 94 14.91 17.53 -2.14
N ALA A 95 14.17 18.51 -2.66
CA ALA A 95 14.71 19.84 -2.93
C ALA A 95 15.17 20.55 -1.63
N LEU A 96 14.39 20.46 -0.56
CA LEU A 96 14.75 21.01 0.75
C LEU A 96 15.98 20.33 1.35
N LEU A 97 16.09 19.00 1.22
CA LEU A 97 17.26 18.27 1.68
C LEU A 97 18.54 18.73 0.95
N ALA A 98 18.44 18.90 -0.38
CA ALA A 98 19.55 19.38 -1.20
C ALA A 98 19.97 20.82 -0.81
N LEU A 99 19.00 21.72 -0.65
CA LEU A 99 19.26 23.12 -0.24
C LEU A 99 19.87 23.19 1.17
N GLY A 100 19.34 22.42 2.11
CA GLY A 100 19.87 22.31 3.48
C GLY A 100 21.30 21.78 3.50
N GLY A 101 21.60 20.76 2.70
CA GLY A 101 22.95 20.22 2.53
C GLY A 101 23.94 21.24 1.97
N VAL A 102 23.55 21.99 0.94
CA VAL A 102 24.37 23.07 0.36
C VAL A 102 24.63 24.18 1.38
N ALA A 103 23.61 24.58 2.15
CA ALA A 103 23.75 25.61 3.18
C ALA A 103 24.70 25.16 4.31
N MET A 104 24.62 23.90 4.76
CA MET A 104 25.53 23.31 5.75
C MET A 104 26.98 23.28 5.25
N LEU A 105 27.19 22.90 3.99
CA LEU A 105 28.52 22.86 3.36
C LEU A 105 29.14 24.26 3.23
N ARG A 106 28.33 25.28 2.90
CA ARG A 106 28.78 26.68 2.87
C ARG A 106 29.16 27.22 4.24
N ARG A 107 28.51 26.76 5.32
CA ARG A 107 28.78 27.20 6.70
C ARG A 107 30.05 26.59 7.32
N ARG A 108 30.63 25.56 6.68
CA ARG A 108 31.86 24.87 7.09
C ARG A 108 33.12 25.38 6.38
N ARG A 109 33.00 26.36 5.49
CA ARG A 109 34.11 27.11 4.89
C ARG A 109 34.17 28.49 5.52
#